data_AF-A0A286T5M1-F1
#
_entry.id   AF-A0A286T5M1-F1
#
_cell.length_a   1.000
_cell.length_b   1.000
_cell.length_c   1.000
_cell.angle_alpha   90.00
_cell.angle_beta   90.00
_cell.angle_gamma   90.00
#
_symmetry.space_group_name_H-M   'P 1'
#
loop_
_entity.id
_entity.type
_entity.pdbx_description
1 polymer ?
#
loop_
_entity_poly.entity_id
_entity_poly.type
_entity_poly.pdbx_seq_one_letter_code
_entity_poly.pdbx_strand_id
1 'polypeptide(L)'
;GLTARSGNRYDFKCNGVKNEKREDIFNFICKSENGRGENASFQVDVSFLATDYTKYGVLYRCVKTDTHFEDNVFLIFREKEPDENKVEEIKKTLRLE
;
A
#
# COMPACT_ATOMS: atom_id res chain seq x y z
N GLY A 1 5.18 3.36 7.85
CA GLY A 1 4.27 3.26 9.00
C GLY A 1 3.32 4.43 8.95
N LEU A 2 2.01 4.19 9.06
CA LEU A 2 1.00 5.25 9.14
C LEU A 2 0.93 5.73 10.59
N THR A 3 1.48 6.91 10.87
CA THR A 3 1.39 7.55 12.19
C THR A 3 0.14 8.43 12.24
N ALA A 4 -0.87 8.00 12.99
CA ALA A 4 -1.94 8.90 13.42
C ALA A 4 -1.34 9.92 14.42
N ARG A 5 -1.70 11.20 14.28
CA ARG A 5 -1.27 12.31 15.14
C ARG A 5 -1.79 12.11 16.58
N SER A 6 -1.13 11.25 17.36
CA SER A 6 -1.15 11.18 18.84
C SER A 6 -0.61 9.82 19.31
N GLY A 7 0.71 9.64 19.39
CA GLY A 7 1.38 8.62 20.21
C GLY A 7 1.08 7.13 19.99
N ASN A 8 0.06 6.78 19.21
CA ASN A 8 -0.39 5.41 18.98
C ASN A 8 0.14 4.99 17.61
N ARG A 9 1.41 4.58 17.61
CA ARG A 9 1.98 3.88 16.47
C ARG A 9 1.24 2.54 16.34
N TYR A 10 0.52 2.36 15.24
CA TYR A 10 0.01 1.06 14.85
C TYR A 10 1.10 0.36 14.05
N ASP A 11 1.57 -0.76 14.58
CA ASP A 11 2.41 -1.66 13.80
C ASP A 11 1.50 -2.71 13.14
N PHE A 12 1.64 -2.83 11.82
CA PHE A 12 0.87 -3.75 11.01
C PHE A 12 1.76 -4.90 10.55
N LYS A 13 1.28 -6.13 10.70
CA LYS A 13 1.88 -7.33 10.12
C LYS A 13 0.90 -7.92 9.12
N CYS A 14 1.35 -8.06 7.88
CA CYS A 14 0.52 -8.58 6.80
C CYS A 14 1.13 -9.85 6.22
N ASN A 15 0.30 -10.86 5.98
CA ASN A 15 0.69 -12.08 5.27
C ASN A 15 0.03 -12.10 3.89
N GLY A 16 0.83 -12.30 2.85
CA GLY A 16 0.36 -12.40 1.48
C GLY A 16 -0.13 -13.82 1.15
N VAL A 17 -1.25 -13.90 0.45
CA VAL A 17 -1.80 -15.11 -0.15
C VAL A 17 -1.99 -14.82 -1.64
N LYS A 18 -1.55 -15.73 -2.51
CA LYS A 18 -1.76 -15.60 -3.96
C LYS A 18 -3.26 -15.68 -4.24
N ASN A 19 -3.80 -14.76 -5.03
CA ASN A 19 -5.18 -14.85 -5.46
C ASN A 19 -5.34 -16.01 -6.46
N GLU A 20 -6.33 -16.88 -6.24
CA GLU A 20 -6.56 -18.06 -7.08
C GLU A 20 -7.23 -17.75 -8.42
N LYS A 21 -7.90 -16.60 -8.55
CA LYS A 21 -8.71 -16.22 -9.72
C LYS A 21 -8.05 -15.15 -10.60
N ARG A 22 -7.16 -14.34 -10.01
CA ARG A 22 -6.54 -13.16 -10.63
C ARG A 22 -5.07 -13.08 -10.23
N GLU A 23 -4.19 -13.61 -11.06
CA GLU A 23 -2.76 -13.69 -10.75
C GLU A 23 -2.07 -12.31 -10.58
N ASP A 24 -2.71 -11.26 -11.09
CA ASP A 24 -2.28 -9.86 -10.97
C ASP A 24 -2.73 -9.18 -9.66
N ILE A 25 -3.46 -9.90 -8.80
CA ILE A 25 -3.91 -9.45 -7.49
C ILE A 25 -3.20 -10.23 -6.39
N PHE A 26 -2.61 -9.50 -5.46
CA PHE A 26 -1.98 -10.02 -4.26
C PHE A 26 -2.87 -9.71 -3.07
N ASN A 27 -3.42 -10.74 -2.42
CA ASN A 27 -4.26 -10.57 -1.24
C ASN A 27 -3.39 -10.58 0.01
N PHE A 28 -3.54 -9.58 0.86
CA PHE A 28 -2.85 -9.49 2.14
C PHE A 28 -3.86 -9.52 3.27
N ILE A 29 -3.65 -10.40 4.23
CA ILE A 29 -4.38 -10.38 5.50
C ILE A 29 -3.50 -9.63 6.50
N CYS A 30 -3.95 -8.46 6.93
CA CYS A 30 -3.21 -7.58 7.82
C CYS A 30 -3.80 -7.62 9.23
N LYS A 31 -2.92 -7.71 10.23
CA LYS A 31 -3.24 -7.58 11.64
C LYS A 31 -2.53 -6.35 12.20
N SER A 32 -3.24 -5.54 12.97
CA SER A 32 -2.69 -4.41 13.70
C SER A 32 -2.81 -4.61 15.18
N GLU A 33 -1.76 -4.26 15.91
CA GLU A 33 -1.78 -4.13 17.37
C GLU A 33 -1.30 -2.73 17.72
N ASN A 34 -2.00 -2.04 18.62
CA ASN A 34 -1.52 -0.78 19.18
C ASN A 34 -1.00 -0.97 20.61
N GLY A 35 -0.33 0.06 21.14
CA GLY A 35 0.17 0.06 22.52
C GLY A 35 -0.90 -0.05 23.62
N ARG A 36 -2.19 -0.13 23.25
CA ARG A 36 -3.33 -0.34 24.15
C ARG A 36 -3.90 -1.76 24.08
N GLY A 37 -3.33 -2.64 23.25
CA GLY A 37 -3.79 -4.02 23.06
C GLY A 37 -5.03 -4.15 22.17
N GLU A 38 -5.44 -3.08 21.47
CA GLU A 38 -6.52 -3.18 20.48
C GLU A 38 -6.00 -3.90 19.24
N ASN A 39 -6.74 -4.91 18.81
CA ASN A 39 -6.41 -5.74 17.65
C ASN A 39 -7.42 -5.50 16.54
N ALA A 40 -6.94 -5.27 15.32
CA ALA A 40 -7.78 -5.23 14.13
C ALA A 40 -7.25 -6.19 13.07
N SER A 41 -8.16 -6.77 12.29
CA SER A 41 -7.85 -7.60 11.13
C SER A 41 -8.59 -7.04 9.93
N PHE A 42 -7.89 -6.85 8.82
CA PHE A 42 -8.48 -6.36 7.58
C PHE A 42 -7.77 -6.96 6.37
N GLN A 43 -8.48 -7.01 5.25
CA GLN A 43 -7.94 -7.51 3.99
C GLN A 43 -7.48 -6.32 3.14
N VAL A 44 -6.34 -6.49 2.48
CA VAL A 44 -5.82 -5.54 1.50
C VAL A 44 -5.53 -6.28 0.21
N ASP A 45 -6.17 -5.87 -0.88
CA ASP A 45 -5.89 -6.37 -2.21
C ASP A 45 -4.97 -5.36 -2.92
N VAL A 46 -3.87 -5.84 -3.50
CA VAL A 46 -2.89 -4.99 -4.19
C VAL A 46 -2.65 -5.50 -5.60
N SER A 47 -2.56 -4.58 -6.56
CA SER A 47 -2.12 -4.85 -7.93
C SER A 47 -1.04 -3.87 -8.34
N PHE A 48 0.01 -4.37 -9.00
CA PHE A 48 1.06 -3.52 -9.57
C PHE A 48 0.61 -3.06 -10.96
N LEU A 49 0.38 -1.76 -11.12
CA LEU A 49 -0.03 -1.16 -12.38
C LEU A 49 1.18 -0.86 -13.28
N ALA A 50 2.30 -0.46 -12.69
CA ALA A 50 3.57 -0.24 -13.37
C ALA A 50 4.72 -0.33 -12.37
N THR A 51 5.88 -0.84 -12.76
CA THR A 51 7.10 -0.79 -11.95
C THR A 51 8.31 -1.07 -12.83
N ASP A 52 9.45 -0.45 -12.51
CA ASP A 52 10.76 -0.81 -13.07
C ASP A 52 11.57 -1.69 -12.11
N TYR A 53 10.95 -2.12 -11.00
CA TYR A 53 11.50 -2.89 -9.88
C TYR A 53 12.68 -2.25 -9.13
N THR A 54 13.30 -1.21 -9.69
CA THR A 54 14.58 -0.66 -9.27
C THR A 54 14.47 0.73 -8.69
N LYS A 55 13.49 1.54 -9.12
CA LYS A 55 13.31 2.92 -8.67
C LYS A 55 11.90 3.15 -8.14
N TYR A 56 10.87 2.67 -8.84
CA TYR A 56 9.48 3.00 -8.53
C TYR A 56 8.53 1.81 -8.66
N GLY A 57 7.36 1.95 -8.04
CA GLY A 57 6.19 1.13 -8.29
C GLY A 57 4.91 1.97 -8.21
N VAL A 58 3.97 1.69 -9.10
CA VAL A 58 2.59 2.17 -9.04
C VAL A 58 1.72 1.01 -8.62
N LEU A 59 1.05 1.15 -7.49
CA LEU A 59 0.18 0.11 -6.95
C LEU A 59 -1.23 0.64 -6.78
N TYR A 60 -2.19 -0.12 -7.28
CA TYR A 60 -3.56 -0.02 -6.82
C TYR A 60 -3.70 -0.80 -5.52
N ARG A 61 -4.33 -0.19 -4.52
CA ARG A 61 -4.64 -0.81 -3.23
C ARG A 61 -6.13 -0.69 -2.98
N CYS A 62 -6.78 -1.79 -2.60
CA CYS A 62 -8.14 -1.80 -2.08
C CYS A 62 -8.14 -2.43 -0.68
N VAL A 63 -8.51 -1.66 0.34
CA VAL A 63 -8.70 -2.13 1.71
C VAL A 63 -10.15 -2.51 1.90
N LYS A 64 -10.40 -3.68 2.49
CA LYS A 64 -11.73 -4.21 2.79
C LYS A 64 -11.83 -4.52 4.27
N THR A 65 -12.87 -3.97 4.88
CA THR A 65 -13.36 -4.31 6.22
C THR A 65 -14.79 -4.80 6.10
N ASP A 66 -15.40 -5.26 7.20
CA ASP A 66 -16.79 -5.76 7.18
C ASP A 66 -17.82 -4.68 6.79
N THR A 67 -17.49 -3.40 7.00
CA THR A 67 -18.44 -2.28 6.85
C THR A 67 -18.05 -1.27 5.79
N HIS A 68 -16.79 -1.26 5.36
CA HIS A 68 -16.24 -0.23 4.48
C HIS A 68 -15.20 -0.80 3.53
N PHE A 69 -15.10 -0.17 2.35
CA PHE A 69 -13.99 -0.34 1.42
C PHE A 69 -13.34 1.02 1.15
N GLU A 70 -12.03 1.02 0.95
CA GLU A 70 -11.25 2.21 0.56
C GLU A 70 -10.27 1.78 -0.53
N ASP A 71 -10.18 2.54 -1.61
CA ASP A 71 -9.17 2.30 -2.64
C ASP A 71 -8.34 3.54 -2.97
N ASN A 72 -7.09 3.28 -3.37
CA ASN A 72 -6.14 4.33 -3.75
C ASN A 72 -5.14 3.79 -4.76
N VAL A 73 -4.55 4.71 -5.51
CA VAL A 73 -3.33 4.46 -6.27
C VAL A 73 -2.17 5.11 -5.53
N PHE A 74 -1.10 4.35 -5.32
CA PHE A 74 0.14 4.83 -4.72
C PHE A 74 1.24 4.82 -5.77
N LEU A 75 2.04 5.88 -5.78
CA LEU A 75 3.37 5.89 -6.37
C LEU A 75 4.39 5.74 -5.24
N ILE A 76 5.14 4.64 -5.23
CA ILE A 76 6.17 4.34 -4.24
C ILE A 76 7.56 4.38 -4.86
N PHE A 77 8.54 4.74 -4.04
CA PHE A 77 9.95 4.84 -4.42
C PHE A 77 10.81 3.97 -3.51
N ARG A 78 11.96 3.53 -4.04
CA ARG A 78 12.99 2.85 -3.22
C ARG A 78 13.66 3.80 -2.24
N GLU A 79 13.86 5.05 -2.65
CA GLU A 79 14.42 6.12 -1.82
C GLU A 79 13.32 6.68 -0.91
N LYS A 80 13.66 6.94 0.37
CA LYS A 80 12.71 7.50 1.34
C LYS A 80 12.24 8.90 0.95
N GLU A 81 13.15 9.69 0.38
CA GLU A 81 12.96 11.07 -0.04
C GLU A 81 13.52 11.18 -1.46
N PRO A 82 12.75 10.76 -2.48
CA PRO A 82 13.19 10.77 -3.87
C PRO A 82 13.33 12.21 -4.39
N ASP A 83 14.27 12.42 -5.31
CA ASP A 83 14.43 13.70 -6.01
C ASP A 83 13.13 14.12 -6.73
N GLU A 84 12.65 15.34 -6.46
CA GLU A 84 11.37 15.84 -6.97
C GLU A 84 11.30 15.86 -8.51
N ASN A 85 12.40 16.19 -9.19
CA ASN A 85 12.40 16.21 -10.66
C ASN A 85 12.21 14.80 -11.23
N LYS A 86 12.83 13.78 -10.61
CA LYS A 86 12.62 12.38 -11.01
C LYS A 86 11.19 11.92 -10.72
N VAL A 87 10.58 12.38 -9.62
CA VAL A 87 9.18 12.09 -9.31
C VAL A 87 8.28 12.64 -10.43
N GLU A 88 8.47 13.90 -10.83
CA GLU A 88 7.69 14.54 -11.89
C GLU A 88 7.92 13.90 -13.28
N GLU A 89 9.15 13.48 -13.58
CA GLU A 89 9.45 12.72 -14.81
C GLU A 89 8.67 11.40 -14.88
N ILE A 90 8.63 10.65 -13.77
CA ILE A 90 7.89 9.39 -13.66
C ILE A 90 6.39 9.62 -13.78
N LYS A 91 5.85 10.62 -13.07
CA LYS A 91 4.43 11.01 -13.17
C LYS A 91 4.04 11.34 -14.61
N LYS A 92 4.84 12.17 -15.28
CA LYS A 92 4.62 12.54 -16.69
C LYS A 92 4.66 11.33 -17.62
N THR A 93 5.63 10.44 -17.42
CA THR A 93 5.79 9.20 -18.21
C THR A 93 4.56 8.30 -18.07
N LEU A 94 4.04 8.20 -16.85
CA LEU A 94 2.90 7.35 -16.50
C LEU A 94 1.54 8.05 -16.65
N ARG A 95 1.53 9.34 -17.02
CA ARG A 95 0.34 10.19 -17.11
C ARG A 95 -0.46 10.24 -15.80
N LEU A 96 0.28 10.33 -14.68
CA LEU A 96 -0.25 10.63 -13.36
C LEU A 96 -0.22 12.16 -13.22
N GLU A 97 -1.38 12.79 -13.04
CA GLU A 97 -1.52 14.25 -12.94
C GLU A 97 -0.96 14.84 -11.64
#